data_AF-A0A6L9ZMN1-F1
#
_entry.id   AF-A0A6L9ZMN1-F1
#
_cell.length_a   1.000
_cell.length_b   1.000
_cell.length_c   1.000
_cell.angle_alpha   90.00
_cell.angle_beta   90.00
_cell.angle_gamma   90.00
#
_symmetry.space_group_name_H-M   'P 1'
#
loop_
_entity.id
_entity.type
_entity.pdbx_description
1 polymer ?
#
loop_
_entity_poly.entity_id
_entity_poly.type
_entity_poly.pdbx_seq_one_letter_code
_entity_poly.pdbx_strand_id
1 'polypeptide(L)'
;MINNLINSKFFAGLTATVAFTGVMTNASIANAALIGEFQFAGLGVAEFTKDYLNFNPNPSVLFVSPLAATGSFQQFTGITTTIHGPVEFDPFSAPVPFIDFGGGNEFDLQQASIGEIIQSGDNASLDIHLFGTFLSADGDQNKGAGNITLQFNDTLASTIEQQLDAGNTLTAQFSGAVFSTTASTPEPTALFGLGVVTTGLVASRKRNKDSKAKI
;
A
#
# COMPACT_ATOMS: atom_id res chain seq x y z
N MET A 1 -17.19 31.42 81.06
CA MET A 1 -16.86 29.98 81.13
C MET A 1 -17.78 29.24 80.17
N ILE A 2 -17.42 28.28 79.32
CA ILE A 2 -16.18 27.62 78.88
C ILE A 2 -16.52 27.05 77.49
N ASN A 3 -15.52 27.01 76.62
CA ASN A 3 -15.48 26.53 75.24
C ASN A 3 -16.26 25.24 74.92
N ASN A 4 -16.68 25.09 73.65
CA ASN A 4 -16.46 23.83 72.95
C ASN A 4 -16.06 24.01 71.48
N LEU A 5 -14.94 23.35 71.17
CA LEU A 5 -14.22 23.21 69.90
C LEU A 5 -15.08 22.54 68.83
N ILE A 6 -15.02 23.04 67.58
CA ILE A 6 -15.18 22.19 66.40
C ILE A 6 -13.93 22.35 65.54
N ASN A 7 -13.18 21.26 65.47
CA ASN A 7 -12.01 21.07 64.65
C ASN A 7 -12.34 19.91 63.72
N SER A 8 -12.53 20.14 62.42
CA SER A 8 -12.24 19.10 61.43
C SER A 8 -11.71 19.76 60.16
N LYS A 9 -10.42 19.54 59.97
CA LYS A 9 -9.75 19.72 58.69
C LYS A 9 -10.25 18.60 57.78
N PHE A 10 -10.71 18.92 56.58
CA PHE A 10 -10.57 18.00 55.46
C PHE A 10 -10.06 18.77 54.23
N PHE A 11 -8.84 18.41 53.87
CA PHE A 11 -8.14 18.75 52.63
C PHE A 11 -8.66 17.82 51.53
N ALA A 12 -9.01 18.38 50.38
CA ALA A 12 -8.93 17.75 49.05
C ALA A 12 -9.25 18.87 48.05
N GLY A 13 -8.26 19.44 47.36
CA GLY A 13 -7.62 18.79 46.23
C GLY A 13 -8.11 19.50 44.97
N LEU A 14 -7.53 20.66 44.68
CA LEU A 14 -7.81 21.47 43.49
C LEU A 14 -7.24 20.74 42.26
N THR A 15 -8.07 20.01 41.53
CA THR A 15 -7.71 19.50 40.20
C THR A 15 -7.93 20.61 39.17
N ALA A 16 -6.84 21.23 38.74
CA ALA A 16 -6.83 22.11 37.58
C ALA A 16 -7.01 21.25 36.32
N THR A 17 -8.20 21.27 35.73
CA THR A 17 -8.42 20.75 34.38
C THR A 17 -7.80 21.72 33.39
N VAL A 18 -6.68 21.34 32.79
CA VAL A 18 -6.12 22.06 31.64
C VAL A 18 -7.01 21.75 30.44
N ALA A 19 -7.89 22.70 30.09
CA ALA A 19 -8.67 22.64 28.87
C ALA A 19 -7.75 22.92 27.66
N PHE A 20 -7.29 21.87 26.99
CA PHE A 20 -6.79 21.97 25.62
C PHE A 20 -7.98 21.93 24.66
N THR A 21 -8.66 23.07 24.50
CA THR A 21 -9.63 23.26 23.41
C THR A 21 -8.88 23.76 22.19
N GLY A 22 -8.05 22.88 21.64
CA GLY A 22 -7.46 23.01 20.31
C GLY A 22 -7.80 21.73 19.56
N VAL A 23 -9.04 21.64 19.08
CA VAL A 23 -9.37 20.65 18.05
C VAL A 23 -8.51 21.03 16.86
N MET A 24 -7.38 20.35 16.72
CA MET A 24 -6.74 20.18 15.43
C MET A 24 -7.76 19.40 14.62
N THR A 25 -8.63 20.13 13.91
CA THR A 25 -9.26 19.58 12.73
C THR A 25 -8.10 19.16 11.86
N ASN A 26 -7.80 17.86 11.82
CA ASN A 26 -6.93 17.32 10.79
C ASN A 26 -7.50 17.87 9.49
N ALA A 27 -6.72 18.74 8.86
CA ALA A 27 -6.97 19.19 7.50
C ALA A 27 -7.27 17.94 6.67
N SER A 28 -8.34 18.06 5.88
CA SER A 28 -8.79 17.13 4.85
C SER A 28 -7.81 15.97 4.64
N ILE A 29 -8.19 14.75 5.04
CA ILE A 29 -7.59 13.57 4.44
C ILE A 29 -8.02 13.68 2.97
N ALA A 30 -7.20 14.31 2.14
CA ALA A 30 -7.22 14.05 0.72
C ALA A 30 -7.11 12.53 0.62
N ASN A 31 -8.12 11.89 0.00
CA ASN A 31 -8.17 10.46 -0.20
C ASN A 31 -6.80 10.03 -0.71
N ALA A 32 -6.09 9.27 0.12
CA ALA A 32 -4.75 8.86 -0.20
C ALA A 32 -4.89 7.70 -1.17
N ALA A 33 -4.22 7.82 -2.31
CA ALA A 33 -4.07 6.76 -3.30
C ALA A 33 -3.76 5.40 -2.64
N LEU A 34 -4.11 4.27 -3.26
CA LEU A 34 -3.98 2.95 -2.61
C LEU A 34 -2.52 2.64 -2.27
N ILE A 35 -2.21 2.46 -0.97
CA ILE A 35 -0.86 2.30 -0.41
C ILE A 35 -0.88 1.16 0.61
N GLY A 36 0.15 0.33 0.57
CA GLY A 36 0.31 -0.83 1.42
C GLY A 36 0.50 -2.08 0.56
N GLU A 37 0.21 -3.23 1.15
CA GLU A 37 0.34 -4.54 0.54
C GLU A 37 -0.95 -5.33 0.80
N PHE A 38 -1.30 -6.20 -0.13
CA PHE A 38 -2.20 -7.31 0.14
C PHE A 38 -1.65 -8.60 -0.46
N GLN A 39 -1.99 -9.73 0.17
CA GLN A 39 -1.66 -11.06 -0.30
C GLN A 39 -2.95 -11.82 -0.59
N PHE A 40 -2.90 -12.64 -1.64
CA PHE A 40 -4.06 -13.37 -2.12
C PHE A 40 -3.73 -14.81 -2.51
N ALA A 41 -4.76 -15.65 -2.48
CA ALA A 41 -4.77 -16.97 -3.08
C ALA A 41 -5.96 -17.07 -4.06
N GLY A 42 -5.72 -17.65 -5.22
CA GLY A 42 -6.79 -17.96 -6.17
C GLY A 42 -7.68 -19.09 -5.66
N LEU A 43 -8.99 -18.97 -5.85
CA LEU A 43 -9.92 -20.08 -5.60
C LEU A 43 -10.11 -20.99 -6.83
N GLY A 44 -9.65 -20.54 -8.00
CA GLY A 44 -9.62 -21.31 -9.25
C GLY A 44 -8.22 -21.80 -9.60
N VAL A 45 -8.03 -22.19 -10.85
CA VAL A 45 -6.72 -22.55 -11.39
C VAL A 45 -6.25 -21.50 -12.39
N ALA A 46 -4.93 -21.40 -12.56
CA ALA A 46 -4.30 -20.66 -13.63
C ALA A 46 -3.95 -21.62 -14.78
N GLU A 47 -4.23 -21.20 -16.01
CA GLU A 47 -3.78 -21.83 -17.24
C GLU A 47 -2.62 -21.01 -17.80
N PHE A 48 -1.47 -21.64 -18.03
CA PHE A 48 -0.23 -20.95 -18.32
C PHE A 48 0.51 -21.57 -19.51
N THR A 49 0.99 -20.73 -20.42
CA THR A 49 1.98 -21.05 -21.45
C THR A 49 3.10 -20.01 -21.39
N LYS A 50 4.12 -20.15 -22.25
CA LYS A 50 5.15 -19.10 -22.40
C LYS A 50 4.60 -17.75 -22.87
N ASP A 51 3.46 -17.78 -23.54
CA ASP A 51 2.92 -16.61 -24.25
C ASP A 51 1.74 -15.99 -23.50
N TYR A 52 1.03 -16.74 -22.66
CA TYR A 52 -0.10 -16.20 -21.90
C TYR A 52 -0.34 -16.84 -20.53
N LEU A 53 -1.03 -16.08 -19.67
CA LEU A 53 -1.60 -16.50 -18.40
C LEU A 53 -3.11 -16.23 -18.41
N ASN A 54 -3.93 -17.24 -18.14
CA ASN A 54 -5.38 -17.09 -17.96
C ASN A 54 -5.83 -17.72 -16.64
N PHE A 55 -7.01 -17.35 -16.17
CA PHE A 55 -7.59 -17.89 -14.94
C PHE A 55 -8.88 -18.63 -15.25
N ASN A 56 -9.16 -19.71 -14.53
CA ASN A 56 -10.38 -20.48 -14.71
C ASN A 56 -11.05 -20.72 -13.34
N PRO A 57 -12.24 -20.12 -13.08
CA PRO A 57 -13.02 -19.24 -13.97
C PRO A 57 -12.33 -17.89 -14.24
N ASN A 58 -12.77 -17.18 -15.30
CA ASN A 58 -12.35 -15.81 -15.63
C ASN A 58 -13.56 -14.85 -15.65
N PRO A 59 -13.64 -13.84 -14.76
CA PRO A 59 -12.68 -13.55 -13.70
C PRO A 59 -12.66 -14.63 -12.62
N SER A 60 -11.52 -14.78 -11.95
CA SER A 60 -11.36 -15.68 -10.81
C SER A 60 -11.51 -14.91 -9.51
N VAL A 61 -12.11 -15.54 -8.50
CA VAL A 61 -12.24 -14.96 -7.17
C VAL A 61 -10.93 -15.15 -6.41
N LEU A 62 -10.44 -14.07 -5.82
CA LEU A 62 -9.30 -14.05 -4.92
C LEU A 62 -9.76 -14.12 -3.46
N PHE A 63 -9.11 -14.98 -2.69
CA PHE A 63 -9.15 -14.90 -1.25
C PHE A 63 -8.03 -13.97 -0.76
N VAL A 64 -8.39 -12.80 -0.23
CA VAL A 64 -7.44 -11.85 0.35
C VAL A 64 -7.20 -12.19 1.82
N SER A 65 -5.94 -12.40 2.20
CA SER A 65 -5.58 -12.73 3.59
C SER A 65 -5.80 -11.51 4.50
N PRO A 66 -6.69 -11.60 5.50
CA PRO A 66 -7.01 -10.47 6.37
C PRO A 66 -5.83 -10.04 7.26
N LEU A 67 -4.88 -10.93 7.50
CA LEU A 67 -3.70 -10.66 8.33
C LEU A 67 -2.55 -10.05 7.52
N ALA A 68 -2.59 -10.15 6.19
CA ALA A 68 -1.52 -9.67 5.32
C ALA A 68 -1.82 -8.29 4.72
N ALA A 69 -3.07 -7.84 4.75
CA ALA A 69 -3.43 -6.53 4.24
C ALA A 69 -2.90 -5.41 5.15
N THR A 70 -2.23 -4.42 4.55
CA THR A 70 -1.67 -3.25 5.25
C THR A 70 -2.12 -1.95 4.59
N GLY A 71 -1.99 -0.84 5.32
CA GLY A 71 -2.34 0.49 4.79
C GLY A 71 -3.80 0.57 4.34
N SER A 72 -4.05 1.18 3.18
CA SER A 72 -5.39 1.33 2.62
C SER A 72 -6.01 -0.01 2.19
N PHE A 73 -5.21 -1.06 1.99
CA PHE A 73 -5.73 -2.36 1.55
C PHE A 73 -6.46 -3.13 2.66
N GLN A 74 -6.34 -2.70 3.93
CA GLN A 74 -7.07 -3.33 5.05
C GLN A 74 -8.59 -3.27 4.87
N GLN A 75 -9.11 -2.29 4.11
CA GLN A 75 -10.54 -2.20 3.84
C GLN A 75 -11.07 -3.29 2.89
N PHE A 76 -10.16 -3.96 2.16
CA PHE A 76 -10.52 -5.01 1.21
C PHE A 76 -10.46 -6.42 1.81
N THR A 77 -10.27 -6.54 3.13
CA THR A 77 -10.33 -7.84 3.79
C THR A 77 -11.78 -8.30 3.92
N GLY A 78 -12.10 -9.48 3.38
CA GLY A 78 -13.45 -10.07 3.49
C GLY A 78 -14.46 -9.60 2.42
N ILE A 79 -14.01 -8.84 1.42
CA ILE A 79 -14.81 -8.55 0.22
C ILE A 79 -14.38 -9.47 -0.93
N THR A 80 -15.26 -9.63 -1.92
CA THR A 80 -14.96 -10.35 -3.15
C THR A 80 -14.03 -9.51 -4.02
N THR A 81 -12.75 -9.88 -4.09
CA THR A 81 -11.78 -9.34 -5.04
C THR A 81 -11.68 -10.31 -6.22
N THR A 82 -11.58 -9.79 -7.44
CA THR A 82 -11.47 -10.62 -8.66
C THR A 82 -10.22 -10.32 -9.45
N ILE A 83 -9.67 -11.35 -10.10
CA ILE A 83 -8.56 -11.25 -11.05
C ILE A 83 -9.02 -11.62 -12.44
N HIS A 84 -8.58 -10.87 -13.44
CA HIS A 84 -9.02 -10.99 -14.83
C HIS A 84 -7.87 -11.49 -15.71
N GLY A 85 -8.20 -12.33 -16.69
CA GLY A 85 -7.30 -12.72 -17.77
C GLY A 85 -7.96 -12.56 -19.14
N PRO A 86 -7.30 -13.00 -20.23
CA PRO A 86 -5.92 -13.47 -20.28
C PRO A 86 -4.91 -12.31 -20.23
N VAL A 87 -3.70 -12.60 -19.77
CA VAL A 87 -2.52 -11.75 -19.94
C VAL A 87 -1.65 -12.38 -21.02
N GLU A 88 -1.37 -11.64 -22.08
CA GLU A 88 -0.41 -11.99 -23.13
C GLU A 88 0.93 -11.32 -22.83
N PHE A 89 2.04 -12.04 -22.96
CA PHE A 89 3.38 -11.51 -22.62
C PHE A 89 4.09 -10.87 -23.82
N ASP A 90 3.84 -11.34 -25.05
CA ASP A 90 4.44 -10.79 -26.27
C ASP A 90 3.51 -10.93 -27.51
N PRO A 91 2.97 -9.83 -28.05
CA PRO A 91 3.02 -8.48 -27.49
C PRO A 91 2.28 -8.42 -26.14
N PHE A 92 2.72 -7.55 -25.24
CA PHE A 92 2.06 -7.43 -23.94
C PHE A 92 0.62 -6.92 -24.07
N SER A 93 -0.32 -7.65 -23.48
CA SER A 93 -1.74 -7.29 -23.40
C SER A 93 -2.35 -7.83 -22.11
N ALA A 94 -3.20 -7.04 -21.45
CA ALA A 94 -3.87 -7.44 -20.22
C ALA A 94 -5.26 -6.78 -20.12
N PRO A 95 -6.22 -7.38 -19.40
CA PRO A 95 -7.49 -6.73 -19.11
C PRO A 95 -7.31 -5.51 -18.21
N VAL A 96 -8.23 -4.57 -18.36
CA VAL A 96 -8.32 -3.34 -17.56
C VAL A 96 -9.73 -3.29 -16.95
N PRO A 97 -9.89 -3.47 -15.63
CA PRO A 97 -8.82 -3.72 -14.66
C PRO A 97 -8.28 -5.16 -14.72
N PHE A 98 -7.05 -5.36 -14.24
CA PHE A 98 -6.46 -6.70 -14.05
C PHE A 98 -6.89 -7.31 -12.70
N ILE A 99 -6.88 -6.52 -11.63
CA ILE A 99 -7.49 -6.88 -10.34
C ILE A 99 -8.55 -5.83 -9.99
N ASP A 100 -9.76 -6.30 -9.70
CA ASP A 100 -10.88 -5.47 -9.24
C ASP A 100 -11.15 -5.74 -7.76
N PHE A 101 -10.96 -4.72 -6.92
CA PHE A 101 -11.25 -4.74 -5.48
C PHE A 101 -12.68 -4.29 -5.18
N GLY A 102 -13.45 -3.87 -6.18
CA GLY A 102 -14.79 -3.33 -6.05
C GLY A 102 -14.82 -1.84 -5.70
N GLY A 103 -15.97 -1.23 -6.00
CA GLY A 103 -16.22 0.18 -5.66
C GLY A 103 -15.31 1.18 -6.39
N GLY A 104 -14.79 0.81 -7.56
CA GLY A 104 -13.88 1.65 -8.35
C GLY A 104 -12.41 1.61 -7.89
N ASN A 105 -12.06 0.65 -7.02
CA ASN A 105 -10.68 0.41 -6.63
C ASN A 105 -10.11 -0.73 -7.47
N GLU A 106 -9.06 -0.45 -8.23
CA GLU A 106 -8.59 -1.31 -9.31
C GLU A 106 -7.06 -1.35 -9.36
N PHE A 107 -6.51 -2.41 -9.95
CA PHE A 107 -5.11 -2.48 -10.36
C PHE A 107 -5.03 -2.81 -11.85
N ASP A 108 -4.47 -1.87 -12.61
CA ASP A 108 -4.26 -1.97 -14.05
C ASP A 108 -2.85 -2.50 -14.31
N LEU A 109 -2.76 -3.69 -14.89
CA LEU A 109 -1.49 -4.31 -15.23
C LEU A 109 -0.93 -3.69 -16.52
N GLN A 110 0.29 -3.17 -16.44
CA GLN A 110 0.96 -2.50 -17.56
C GLN A 110 2.15 -3.30 -18.10
N GLN A 111 2.68 -4.21 -17.28
CA GLN A 111 3.75 -5.11 -17.67
C GLN A 111 3.69 -6.36 -16.78
N ALA A 112 4.01 -7.51 -17.38
CA ALA A 112 4.30 -8.73 -16.66
C ALA A 112 5.52 -9.43 -17.25
N SER A 113 6.26 -10.16 -16.42
CA SER A 113 7.39 -10.96 -16.87
C SER A 113 7.43 -12.29 -16.15
N ILE A 114 7.66 -13.36 -16.89
CA ILE A 114 7.87 -14.71 -16.35
C ILE A 114 9.23 -14.73 -15.63
N GLY A 115 9.22 -15.17 -14.37
CA GLY A 115 10.39 -15.38 -13.53
C GLY A 115 11.01 -16.76 -13.68
N GLU A 116 11.76 -17.19 -12.68
CA GLU A 116 12.44 -18.49 -12.66
C GLU A 116 11.51 -19.60 -12.14
N ILE A 117 11.68 -20.81 -12.67
CA ILE A 117 11.05 -22.01 -12.12
C ILE A 117 11.93 -22.55 -10.99
N ILE A 118 11.38 -22.64 -9.78
CA ILE A 118 12.10 -23.04 -8.57
C ILE A 118 11.61 -24.42 -8.12
N GLN A 119 12.54 -25.35 -7.88
CA GLN A 119 12.24 -26.66 -7.28
C GLN A 119 12.23 -26.56 -5.74
N SER A 120 11.20 -27.13 -5.10
CA SER A 120 11.10 -27.28 -3.65
C SER A 120 10.57 -28.67 -3.27
N GLY A 121 11.47 -29.58 -2.92
CA GLY A 121 11.10 -30.99 -2.65
C GLY A 121 10.57 -31.64 -3.92
N ASP A 122 9.41 -32.27 -3.85
CA ASP A 122 8.71 -32.87 -5.00
C ASP A 122 7.80 -31.87 -5.76
N ASN A 123 7.75 -30.61 -5.31
CA ASN A 123 6.93 -29.56 -5.92
C ASN A 123 7.81 -28.54 -6.64
N ALA A 124 7.22 -27.80 -7.57
CA ALA A 124 7.87 -26.68 -8.24
C ALA A 124 6.95 -25.45 -8.26
N SER A 125 7.56 -24.27 -8.35
CA SER A 125 6.85 -23.00 -8.45
C SER A 125 7.42 -22.10 -9.53
N LEU A 126 6.59 -21.23 -10.09
CA LEU A 126 6.99 -20.21 -11.06
C LEU A 126 6.40 -18.87 -10.64
N ASP A 127 7.25 -17.87 -10.49
CA ASP A 127 6.81 -16.50 -10.22
C ASP A 127 6.60 -15.72 -11.51
N ILE A 128 5.55 -14.90 -11.55
CA ILE A 128 5.26 -13.93 -12.60
C ILE A 128 5.30 -12.57 -11.94
N HIS A 129 6.26 -11.73 -12.31
CA HIS A 129 6.36 -10.37 -11.78
C HIS A 129 5.32 -9.48 -12.46
N LEU A 130 4.66 -8.64 -11.67
CA LEU A 130 3.61 -7.73 -12.10
C LEU A 130 4.03 -6.29 -11.85
N PHE A 131 3.78 -5.42 -12.83
CA PHE A 131 3.96 -3.98 -12.70
C PHE A 131 2.78 -3.24 -13.31
N GLY A 132 2.27 -2.25 -12.59
CA GLY A 132 1.02 -1.60 -12.98
C GLY A 132 0.72 -0.34 -12.19
N THR A 133 -0.54 0.08 -12.24
CA THR A 133 -1.04 1.25 -11.53
C THR A 133 -2.30 0.88 -10.76
N PHE A 134 -2.35 1.22 -9.48
CA PHE A 134 -3.57 1.22 -8.69
C PHE A 134 -4.37 2.48 -8.98
N LEU A 135 -5.68 2.31 -9.16
CA LEU A 135 -6.67 3.38 -9.25
C LEU A 135 -7.58 3.30 -8.02
N SER A 136 -7.74 4.39 -7.28
CA SER A 136 -8.72 4.48 -6.20
C SER A 136 -10.10 4.88 -6.73
N ALA A 137 -11.13 4.62 -5.92
CA ALA A 137 -12.51 5.07 -6.21
C ALA A 137 -12.63 6.59 -6.46
N ASP A 138 -11.71 7.38 -5.91
CA ASP A 138 -11.65 8.84 -6.04
C ASP A 138 -10.85 9.31 -7.25
N GLY A 139 -10.26 8.38 -8.01
CA GLY A 139 -9.48 8.65 -9.21
C GLY A 139 -7.98 8.84 -8.97
N ASP A 140 -7.49 8.63 -7.74
CA ASP A 140 -6.07 8.74 -7.46
C ASP A 140 -5.30 7.54 -8.00
N GLN A 141 -4.10 7.78 -8.51
CA GLN A 141 -3.26 6.76 -9.10
C GLN A 141 -1.93 6.58 -8.37
N ASN A 142 -1.54 5.32 -8.15
CA ASN A 142 -0.24 4.95 -7.59
C ASN A 142 0.40 3.83 -8.39
N LYS A 143 1.72 3.87 -8.54
CA LYS A 143 2.45 2.72 -9.10
C LYS A 143 2.35 1.54 -8.14
N GLY A 144 2.01 0.39 -8.70
CA GLY A 144 1.98 -0.88 -7.99
C GLY A 144 2.95 -1.88 -8.61
N ALA A 145 3.44 -2.78 -7.78
CA ALA A 145 4.21 -3.94 -8.21
C ALA A 145 3.79 -5.16 -7.40
N GLY A 146 4.06 -6.35 -7.90
CA GLY A 146 3.66 -7.58 -7.23
C GLY A 146 4.17 -8.82 -7.93
N ASN A 147 3.64 -9.96 -7.51
CA ASN A 147 3.89 -11.23 -8.17
C ASN A 147 2.67 -12.15 -8.08
N ILE A 148 2.59 -13.08 -9.04
CA ILE A 148 1.77 -14.29 -8.97
C ILE A 148 2.72 -15.48 -8.95
N THR A 149 2.62 -16.32 -7.94
CA THR A 149 3.29 -17.61 -7.87
C THR A 149 2.34 -18.70 -8.34
N LEU A 150 2.70 -19.40 -9.40
CA LEU A 150 2.08 -20.64 -9.84
C LEU A 150 2.72 -21.81 -9.10
N GLN A 151 1.91 -22.70 -8.54
CA GLN A 151 2.36 -23.88 -7.80
C GLN A 151 1.97 -25.16 -8.52
N PHE A 152 2.96 -26.01 -8.75
CA PHE A 152 2.85 -27.31 -9.41
C PHE A 152 3.22 -28.41 -8.41
N ASN A 153 2.23 -29.21 -8.02
CA ASN A 153 2.44 -30.29 -7.08
C ASN A 153 2.97 -31.54 -7.79
N ASP A 154 3.84 -32.29 -7.11
CA ASP A 154 4.41 -33.56 -7.60
C ASP A 154 5.01 -33.47 -9.02
N THR A 155 5.59 -32.31 -9.33
CA THR A 155 6.11 -31.97 -10.66
C THR A 155 7.50 -31.38 -10.54
N LEU A 156 8.45 -31.90 -11.33
CA LEU A 156 9.81 -31.38 -11.40
C LEU A 156 9.87 -30.11 -12.26
N ALA A 157 10.73 -29.17 -11.86
CA ALA A 157 11.02 -27.94 -12.61
C ALA A 157 11.41 -28.22 -14.06
N SER A 158 12.26 -29.22 -14.30
CA SER A 158 12.66 -29.64 -15.66
C SER A 158 11.49 -30.13 -16.51
N THR A 159 10.48 -30.74 -15.89
CA THR A 159 9.28 -31.17 -16.61
C THR A 159 8.45 -29.96 -17.03
N ILE A 160 8.33 -28.95 -16.16
CA ILE A 160 7.63 -27.70 -16.48
C ILE A 160 8.33 -26.99 -17.64
N GLU A 161 9.66 -26.85 -17.59
CA GLU A 161 10.47 -26.26 -18.66
C GLU A 161 10.23 -26.99 -19.99
N GLN A 162 10.27 -28.32 -19.99
CA GLN A 162 10.03 -29.12 -21.19
C GLN A 162 8.63 -28.92 -21.76
N GLN A 163 7.60 -28.85 -20.90
CA GLN A 163 6.22 -28.62 -21.34
C GLN A 163 6.04 -27.22 -21.94
N LEU A 164 6.65 -26.21 -21.32
CA LEU A 164 6.66 -24.84 -21.84
C LEU A 164 7.42 -24.75 -23.16
N ASP A 165 8.56 -25.43 -23.29
CA ASP A 165 9.34 -25.51 -24.54
C ASP A 165 8.54 -26.16 -25.67
N ALA A 166 7.69 -27.14 -25.33
CA ALA A 166 6.79 -27.80 -26.27
C ALA A 166 5.56 -26.96 -26.64
N GLY A 167 5.35 -25.80 -26.00
CA GLY A 167 4.16 -24.96 -26.20
C GLY A 167 2.88 -25.52 -25.57
N ASN A 168 3.01 -26.44 -24.60
CA ASN A 168 1.85 -27.02 -23.92
C ASN A 168 1.29 -26.06 -22.87
N THR A 169 -0.03 -26.10 -22.69
CA THR A 169 -0.71 -25.41 -21.58
C THR A 169 -0.56 -26.20 -20.30
N LEU A 170 -0.10 -25.52 -19.26
CA LEU A 170 0.00 -26.03 -17.90
C LEU A 170 -1.13 -25.49 -17.04
N THR A 171 -1.54 -26.27 -16.03
CA THR A 171 -2.53 -25.84 -15.04
C THR A 171 -1.90 -25.84 -13.66
N ALA A 172 -2.09 -24.76 -12.91
CA ALA A 172 -1.50 -24.57 -11.58
C ALA A 172 -2.48 -23.95 -10.60
N GLN A 173 -2.26 -24.22 -9.31
CA GLN A 173 -2.80 -23.35 -8.26
C GLN A 173 -1.99 -22.05 -8.24
N PHE A 174 -2.60 -20.95 -7.82
CA PHE A 174 -1.89 -19.68 -7.79
C PHE A 174 -2.15 -18.86 -6.52
N SER A 175 -1.15 -18.10 -6.12
CA SER A 175 -1.18 -17.13 -5.04
C SER A 175 -0.35 -15.92 -5.43
N GLY A 176 -0.42 -14.83 -4.68
CA GLY A 176 0.39 -13.67 -4.99
C GLY A 176 0.29 -12.56 -3.97
N ALA A 177 0.99 -11.48 -4.26
CA ALA A 177 0.94 -10.25 -3.51
C ALA A 177 1.06 -9.06 -4.48
N VAL A 178 0.38 -7.96 -4.18
CA VAL A 178 0.63 -6.68 -4.84
C VAL A 178 0.76 -5.61 -3.79
N PHE A 179 1.69 -4.69 -4.01
CA PHE A 179 2.01 -3.61 -3.10
C PHE A 179 2.19 -2.29 -3.85
N SER A 180 1.93 -1.21 -3.11
CA SER A 180 2.15 0.17 -3.52
C SER A 180 2.86 0.88 -2.38
N THR A 181 3.97 1.54 -2.70
CA THR A 181 4.72 2.33 -1.72
C THR A 181 4.57 3.81 -2.04
N THR A 182 4.26 4.62 -1.03
CA THR A 182 4.46 6.06 -1.10
C THR A 182 5.95 6.35 -1.17
N ALA A 183 6.51 6.40 -2.36
CA ALA A 183 7.52 7.40 -2.62
C ALA A 183 6.79 8.65 -3.11
N SER A 184 5.97 9.28 -2.26
CA SER A 184 5.74 10.71 -2.43
C SER A 184 7.10 11.35 -2.18
N THR A 185 7.84 11.60 -3.25
CA THR A 185 9.00 12.47 -3.18
C THR A 185 8.49 13.78 -2.59
N PRO A 186 8.99 14.24 -1.44
CA PRO A 186 8.55 15.51 -0.87
C PRO A 186 8.70 16.56 -1.96
N GLU A 187 7.61 17.20 -2.37
CA GLU A 187 7.71 18.25 -3.37
C GLU A 187 8.74 19.29 -2.88
N PRO A 188 9.65 19.77 -3.75
CA PRO A 188 10.67 20.75 -3.37
C PRO A 188 10.09 22.00 -2.68
N THR A 189 8.81 22.28 -2.88
CA THR A 189 8.05 23.37 -2.28
C THR A 189 7.96 23.30 -0.75
N ALA A 190 7.95 22.09 -0.16
CA ALA A 190 8.01 21.94 1.30
C ALA A 190 9.39 22.29 1.89
N LEU A 191 10.46 22.14 1.10
CA LEU A 191 11.82 22.51 1.50
C LEU A 191 12.05 24.03 1.40
N PHE A 192 11.42 24.68 0.42
CA PHE A 192 11.46 26.15 0.29
C PHE A 192 10.64 26.88 1.36
N GLY A 193 9.60 26.25 1.93
CA GLY A 193 8.80 26.82 3.02
C GLY A 193 9.55 26.96 4.36
N LEU A 194 10.59 26.14 4.60
CA LEU A 194 11.44 26.22 5.80
C LEU A 194 12.69 27.11 5.59
N GLY A 195 13.03 27.43 4.34
CA GLY A 195 14.20 28.26 4.00
C GLY A 195 14.02 29.77 4.17
N VAL A 196 12.78 30.27 4.30
CA VAL A 196 12.49 31.72 4.32
C VAL A 196 12.41 32.31 5.75
N VAL A 197 12.39 31.47 6.80
CA VAL A 197 12.23 31.95 8.20
C VAL A 197 13.56 32.44 8.81
N THR A 198 14.72 32.13 8.22
CA THR A 198 16.02 32.52 8.77
C THR A 198 16.48 33.93 8.38
N THR A 199 15.94 34.51 7.31
CA THR A 199 16.28 35.89 6.89
C THR A 199 15.63 37.00 7.74
N GLY A 200 14.62 36.70 8.54
CA GLY A 200 13.94 37.68 9.40
C GLY A 200 14.63 37.97 10.74
N LEU A 201 15.47 37.06 11.25
CA LEU A 201 16.04 37.16 12.61
C LEU A 201 17.37 37.91 12.68
N VAL A 202 18.07 38.10 11.56
CA VAL A 202 19.37 38.81 11.54
C VAL A 202 19.21 40.34 11.46
N ALA A 203 18.05 40.86 11.00
CA ALA A 203 17.83 42.30 10.88
C ALA A 203 17.41 43.01 12.18
N SER A 204 17.04 42.29 13.25
CA SER A 204 16.48 42.91 14.47
C SER A 204 17.52 43.33 15.53
N ARG A 205 18.81 43.00 15.36
CA ARG A 205 19.85 43.29 16.37
C ARG A 205 20.76 44.48 16.07
N LYS A 206 20.36 45.41 15.18
CA LYS A 206 21.14 46.63 14.91
C LYS A 206 20.35 47.92 15.11
N ARG A 207 19.75 48.09 16.29
CA ARG A 207 19.44 49.41 16.87
C ARG A 207 19.79 49.40 18.35
N ASN A 208 21.05 49.67 18.65
CA ASN A 208 21.39 50.34 19.90
C ASN A 208 22.74 51.04 19.78
N LYS A 209 22.77 52.27 20.31
CA LYS A 209 23.87 53.26 20.39
C LYS A 209 23.96 54.25 19.23
N ASP A 210 23.19 55.33 19.36
CA ASP A 210 23.78 56.67 19.43
C ASP A 210 22.75 57.68 19.94
N SER A 211 22.83 57.98 21.24
CA SER A 211 22.21 59.14 21.86
C SER A 211 22.87 59.35 23.22
N LYS A 212 24.08 59.94 23.20
CA LYS A 212 24.62 60.82 24.26
C LYS A 212 25.85 61.54 23.71
N ALA A 213 25.65 62.71 23.13
CA ALA A 213 26.61 63.82 23.16
C ALA A 213 25.95 65.10 22.62
N LYS A 214 25.56 66.01 23.51
CA LYS A 214 25.60 67.46 23.28
C LYS A 214 25.54 68.18 24.62
N ILE A 215 26.70 68.78 24.93
CA ILE A 215 26.99 70.07 25.60
C ILE A 215 25.93 70.59 26.57
#